data_AF-A0A8S3XKV2-F1
#
_entry.id   AF-A0A8S3XKV2-F1
#
_cell.length_a   1.000
_cell.length_b   1.000
_cell.length_c   1.000
_cell.angle_alpha   90.00
_cell.angle_beta   90.00
_cell.angle_gamma   90.00
#
_symmetry.space_group_name_H-M   'P 1'
#
loop_
_entity.id
_entity.type
_entity.pdbx_description
1 polymer ?
#
loop_
_entity_poly.entity_id
_entity_poly.type
_entity_poly.pdbx_seq_one_letter_code
_entity_poly.pdbx_strand_id
1 'polypeptide(L)'
;MRNYKRKSDRGTKSVELMQRTADLVINENKSLRQVCRDYELSKTSLSRFIKRMKNDPVNLRFGYGSPRQIFNNEQEASLTEYLLKLVQIFQGIGPKVVRRMAYDCAITNIK
;
A
#
# COMPACT_ATOMS: atom_id res chain seq x y z
N MET A 1 7.31 -5.09 22.24
CA MET A 1 6.91 -4.85 20.83
C MET A 1 5.64 -5.64 20.55
N ARG A 2 4.61 -5.03 19.94
CA ARG A 2 3.29 -5.69 19.77
C ARG A 2 3.30 -6.54 18.49
N ASN A 3 3.34 -7.87 18.62
CA ASN A 3 3.18 -8.79 17.49
C ASN A 3 1.71 -8.87 17.06
N TYR A 4 1.28 -7.90 16.24
CA TYR A 4 -0.07 -7.87 15.70
C TYR A 4 -0.22 -8.93 14.59
N LYS A 5 -1.09 -9.92 14.81
CA LYS A 5 -1.54 -10.84 13.76
C LYS A 5 -2.77 -10.27 13.06
N ARG A 6 -2.74 -10.21 11.73
CA ARG A 6 -3.89 -9.80 10.92
C ARG A 6 -5.05 -10.78 11.12
N LYS A 7 -6.28 -10.24 11.14
CA LYS A 7 -7.53 -11.02 11.27
C LYS A 7 -8.21 -11.31 9.92
N SER A 8 -7.74 -10.74 8.82
CA SER A 8 -8.39 -10.86 7.52
C SER A 8 -7.40 -10.75 6.36
N ASP A 9 -7.68 -11.49 5.29
CA ASP A 9 -6.92 -11.49 4.03
C ASP A 9 -7.44 -10.45 3.02
N ARG A 10 -8.11 -9.40 3.50
CA ARG A 10 -8.59 -8.32 2.63
C ARG A 10 -7.40 -7.55 2.07
N GLY A 11 -7.41 -7.31 0.76
CA GLY A 11 -6.40 -6.50 0.07
C GLY A 11 -5.01 -7.12 0.03
N THR A 12 -4.88 -8.45 0.19
CA THR A 12 -3.60 -9.18 0.13
C THR A 12 -3.30 -9.78 -1.24
N LYS A 13 -4.29 -9.86 -2.14
CA LYS A 13 -4.09 -10.37 -3.51
C LYS A 13 -3.11 -9.47 -4.28
N SER A 14 -2.33 -10.06 -5.18
CA SER A 14 -1.36 -9.32 -5.98
C SER A 14 -2.03 -8.43 -7.03
N VAL A 15 -1.37 -7.33 -7.39
CA VAL A 15 -1.82 -6.45 -8.47
C VAL A 15 -1.88 -7.20 -9.80
N GLU A 16 -0.90 -8.07 -10.06
CA GLU A 16 -0.83 -8.90 -11.27
C GLU A 16 -2.05 -9.81 -11.42
N LEU A 17 -2.50 -10.46 -10.33
CA LEU A 17 -3.70 -11.30 -10.36
C LEU A 17 -4.96 -10.48 -10.66
N MET A 18 -5.03 -9.27 -10.10
CA MET A 18 -6.14 -8.34 -10.36
C MET A 18 -6.14 -7.82 -11.81
N GLN A 19 -4.97 -7.60 -12.41
CA GLN A 19 -4.85 -7.24 -13.82
C GLN A 19 -5.32 -8.37 -14.72
N ARG A 20 -4.76 -9.58 -14.55
CA ARG A 20 -5.15 -10.75 -15.35
C ARG A 20 -6.66 -11.00 -15.30
N THR A 21 -7.24 -10.95 -14.11
CA THR A 21 -8.69 -11.16 -13.94
C THR A 21 -9.54 -10.02 -14.50
N ALA A 22 -9.03 -8.78 -14.50
CA ALA A 22 -9.69 -7.67 -15.18
C ALA A 22 -9.66 -7.83 -16.71
N ASP A 23 -8.53 -8.28 -17.27
CA ASP A 23 -8.36 -8.52 -18.70
C ASP A 23 -9.30 -9.63 -19.21
N LEU A 24 -9.48 -10.70 -18.44
CA LEU A 24 -10.47 -11.76 -18.74
C LEU A 24 -11.90 -11.20 -18.87
N VAL A 25 -12.25 -10.21 -18.04
CA VAL A 25 -13.60 -9.60 -18.06
C VAL A 25 -13.74 -8.59 -19.20
N ILE A 26 -12.67 -7.84 -19.51
CA ILE A 26 -12.73 -6.73 -20.48
C ILE A 26 -12.46 -7.21 -21.90
N ASN A 27 -11.42 -8.02 -22.10
CA ASN A 27 -10.93 -8.43 -23.42
C ASN A 27 -11.59 -9.74 -23.89
N GLU A 28 -11.81 -10.69 -22.98
CA GLU A 28 -12.44 -11.99 -23.31
C GLU A 28 -13.95 -12.02 -23.06
N ASN A 29 -14.55 -10.89 -22.65
CA ASN A 29 -15.98 -10.75 -22.35
C ASN A 29 -16.54 -11.80 -21.35
N LYS A 30 -15.69 -12.35 -20.47
CA LYS A 30 -16.13 -13.31 -19.45
C LYS A 30 -17.01 -12.61 -18.41
N SER A 31 -17.98 -13.37 -17.89
CA SER A 31 -18.85 -12.87 -16.83
C SER A 31 -18.04 -12.53 -15.58
N LEU A 32 -18.17 -11.28 -15.11
CA LEU A 32 -17.50 -10.81 -13.90
C LEU A 32 -17.82 -11.69 -12.68
N ARG A 33 -19.02 -12.26 -12.61
CA ARG A 33 -19.40 -13.20 -11.53
C ARG A 33 -18.68 -14.54 -11.64
N GLN A 34 -18.49 -15.04 -12.86
CA GLN A 34 -17.80 -16.31 -13.12
C GLN A 34 -16.33 -16.18 -12.76
N VAL A 35 -15.65 -15.15 -13.29
CA VAL A 35 -14.24 -14.87 -12.96
C VAL A 35 -14.03 -14.67 -11.45
N CYS A 36 -14.96 -13.99 -10.76
CA CYS A 36 -14.85 -13.85 -9.30
C CYS A 36 -14.94 -15.20 -8.55
N ARG A 37 -15.72 -16.16 -9.05
CA ARG A 37 -15.81 -17.50 -8.44
C ARG A 37 -14.54 -18.30 -8.70
N ASP A 38 -14.09 -18.31 -9.95
CA ASP A 38 -12.92 -19.11 -10.38
C ASP A 38 -11.62 -18.68 -9.68
N TYR A 39 -11.49 -17.38 -9.39
CA TYR A 39 -10.28 -16.80 -8.76
C TYR A 39 -10.48 -16.46 -7.26
N GLU A 40 -11.63 -16.86 -6.68
CA GLU A 40 -11.99 -16.56 -5.29
C GLU A 40 -11.84 -15.07 -4.92
N LEU A 41 -12.34 -14.21 -5.80
CA LEU A 41 -12.27 -12.76 -5.66
C LEU A 41 -13.63 -12.17 -5.24
N SER A 42 -13.54 -11.10 -4.47
CA SER A 42 -14.70 -10.25 -4.22
C SER A 42 -15.13 -9.51 -5.49
N LYS A 43 -16.42 -9.61 -5.81
CA LYS A 43 -17.07 -8.84 -6.88
C LYS A 43 -16.80 -7.34 -6.77
N THR A 44 -16.83 -6.79 -5.55
CA THR A 44 -16.63 -5.36 -5.31
C THR A 44 -15.18 -4.95 -5.53
N SER A 45 -14.22 -5.81 -5.16
CA SER A 45 -12.79 -5.57 -5.37
C SER A 45 -12.45 -5.55 -6.86
N LEU A 46 -12.91 -6.56 -7.62
CA LEU A 46 -12.65 -6.63 -9.05
C LEU A 46 -13.32 -5.48 -9.81
N SER A 47 -14.57 -5.15 -9.48
CA SER A 47 -15.27 -4.02 -10.10
C SER A 47 -14.59 -2.68 -9.82
N ARG A 48 -14.12 -2.43 -8.59
CA ARG A 48 -13.35 -1.22 -8.27
C ARG A 48 -12.04 -1.15 -9.04
N PHE A 49 -11.34 -2.29 -9.16
CA PHE A 49 -10.08 -2.37 -9.89
C PHE A 49 -10.28 -2.07 -11.39
N ILE A 50 -11.29 -2.67 -12.02
CA ILE A 50 -11.65 -2.40 -13.43
C ILE A 50 -11.95 -0.91 -13.63
N LYS A 51 -12.74 -0.30 -12.73
CA LYS A 51 -13.02 1.15 -12.81
C LYS A 51 -11.74 1.98 -12.71
N ARG A 52 -10.84 1.63 -11.79
CA ARG A 52 -9.55 2.32 -11.67
C ARG A 52 -8.70 2.16 -12.92
N MET A 53 -8.65 0.97 -13.51
CA MET A 53 -7.89 0.71 -14.73
C MET A 53 -8.39 1.52 -15.92
N LYS A 54 -9.71 1.77 -16.00
CA LYS A 54 -10.31 2.65 -17.01
C LYS A 54 -9.97 4.13 -16.80
N ASN A 55 -9.90 4.57 -15.55
CA ASN A 55 -9.61 5.98 -15.22
C ASN A 55 -8.12 6.30 -15.29
N ASP A 56 -7.28 5.43 -14.72
CA ASP A 56 -5.84 5.61 -14.55
C ASP A 56 -5.08 4.31 -14.88
N PRO A 57 -4.88 3.99 -16.17
CA PRO A 57 -4.24 2.73 -16.59
C PRO A 57 -2.75 2.63 -16.19
N VAL A 58 -2.09 3.76 -15.96
CA VAL A 58 -0.64 3.83 -15.65
C VAL A 58 -0.36 3.50 -14.18
N ASN A 59 -1.24 3.91 -13.26
CA ASN A 59 -1.03 3.79 -11.81
C ASN A 59 -1.93 2.72 -11.18
N LEU A 60 -1.78 1.48 -11.66
CA LEU A 60 -2.53 0.36 -11.15
C LEU A 60 -2.04 -0.06 -9.76
N ARG A 61 -2.91 0.12 -8.77
CA ARG A 61 -2.66 -0.29 -7.38
C ARG A 61 -3.84 -1.07 -6.87
N PHE A 62 -3.55 -2.11 -6.08
CA PHE A 62 -4.55 -2.90 -5.37
C PHE A 62 -4.14 -3.05 -3.90
N GLY A 63 -5.14 -3.14 -3.02
CA GLY A 63 -4.92 -3.15 -1.57
C GLY A 63 -5.15 -1.77 -0.93
N TYR A 64 -4.68 -1.64 0.30
CA TYR A 64 -4.83 -0.42 1.08
C TYR A 64 -3.81 0.62 0.61
N GLY A 65 -4.29 1.82 0.29
CA GLY A 65 -3.40 2.95 0.07
C GLY A 65 -2.80 3.42 1.40
N SER A 66 -1.68 4.15 1.30
CA SER A 66 -1.04 4.84 2.41
C SER A 66 -1.27 6.36 2.27
N PRO A 67 -2.51 6.87 2.44
CA PRO A 67 -2.82 8.28 2.18
C PRO A 67 -2.10 9.25 3.13
N ARG A 68 -1.50 8.74 4.20
CA ARG A 68 -0.72 9.52 5.19
C ARG A 68 0.79 9.28 5.07
N GLN A 69 1.25 8.64 4.00
CA GLN A 69 2.68 8.45 3.75
C GLN A 69 3.30 9.79 3.34
N ILE A 70 4.25 10.26 4.14
CA ILE A 70 4.91 11.58 3.96
C ILE A 70 6.21 11.41 3.17
N PHE A 71 6.95 10.33 3.45
CA PHE A 71 8.24 10.04 2.82
C PHE A 71 8.10 8.93 1.78
N ASN A 72 8.94 8.98 0.74
CA ASN A 72 9.06 7.86 -0.18
C ASN A 72 9.75 6.66 0.51
N ASN A 73 9.68 5.48 -0.09
CA ASN A 73 10.19 4.25 0.54
C ASN A 73 11.70 4.34 0.86
N GLU A 74 12.49 5.03 0.02
CA GLU A 74 13.93 5.21 0.21
C GLU A 74 14.25 6.14 1.38
N GLN A 75 13.51 7.25 1.51
CA GLN A 75 13.61 8.18 2.62
C GLN A 75 13.20 7.53 3.93
N GLU A 76 12.13 6.72 3.93
CA GLU A 76 11.75 5.93 5.11
C GLU A 76 12.86 4.95 5.51
N ALA A 77 13.48 4.26 4.55
CA ALA A 77 14.61 3.37 4.81
C ALA A 77 15.80 4.12 5.45
N SER A 78 16.21 5.24 4.86
CA SER A 78 17.29 6.09 5.41
C SER A 78 16.98 6.60 6.82
N LEU A 79 15.75 7.06 7.05
CA LEU A 79 15.29 7.52 8.36
C LEU A 79 15.33 6.37 9.39
N THR A 80 14.91 5.16 9.00
CA THR A 80 14.94 4.01 9.92
C THR A 80 16.36 3.62 10.32
N GLU A 81 17.31 3.63 9.38
CA GLU A 81 18.72 3.36 9.68
C GLU A 81 19.28 4.40 10.66
N TYR A 82 18.96 5.68 10.43
CA TYR A 82 19.37 6.76 11.31
C TYR A 82 18.76 6.62 12.72
N LEU A 83 17.48 6.27 12.82
CA LEU A 83 16.81 6.04 14.11
C LEU A 83 17.43 4.85 14.86
N LEU A 84 17.83 3.78 14.16
CA LEU A 84 18.52 2.65 14.79
C LEU A 84 19.88 3.07 15.37
N LYS A 85 20.65 3.91 14.64
CA LYS A 85 21.89 4.50 15.15
C LYS A 85 21.65 5.38 16.37
N LEU A 86 20.61 6.20 16.35
CA LEU A 86 20.27 7.06 17.49
C LEU A 86 19.87 6.25 18.74
N VAL A 87 19.16 5.13 18.57
CA VAL A 87 18.79 4.24 19.69
C VAL A 87 20.01 3.58 20.31
N GLN A 88 21.08 3.35 19.56
CA GLN A 88 22.35 2.83 20.10
C GLN A 88 23.08 3.87 20.96
N ILE A 89 22.93 5.16 20.63
CA ILE A 89 23.63 6.27 21.31
C ILE A 89 22.85 6.81 22.51
N PHE A 90 21.52 6.90 22.39
CA PHE A 90 20.63 7.51 23.38
C PHE A 90 19.69 6.47 23.99
N GLN A 91 19.32 6.64 25.28
CA GLN A 91 18.42 5.74 26.04
C GLN A 91 16.95 5.80 25.60
N GLY A 92 16.68 5.69 24.29
CA GLY A 92 15.36 5.53 23.70
C GLY A 92 14.74 6.82 23.20
N ILE A 93 14.53 6.91 21.89
CA ILE A 93 13.72 7.97 21.26
C ILE A 93 12.28 7.48 21.13
N GLY A 94 11.35 8.20 21.78
CA GLY A 94 9.94 7.87 21.74
C GLY A 94 9.27 8.19 20.38
N PRO A 95 8.20 7.49 19.99
CA PRO A 95 7.51 7.71 18.70
C PRO A 95 6.95 9.12 18.47
N LYS A 96 6.72 9.90 19.53
CA LYS A 96 6.31 11.31 19.42
C LYS A 96 7.42 12.19 18.87
N VAL A 97 8.66 11.98 19.34
CA VAL A 97 9.84 12.75 18.91
C VAL A 97 10.16 12.42 17.45
N VAL A 98 10.13 11.14 17.10
CA VAL A 98 10.32 10.68 15.71
C VAL A 98 9.32 11.32 14.75
N ARG A 99 8.03 11.38 15.12
CA ARG A 99 7.01 12.05 14.28
C ARG A 99 7.26 13.55 14.12
N ARG A 100 7.75 14.23 15.16
CA ARG A 100 8.10 15.66 15.07
C ARG A 100 9.29 15.87 14.15
N MET A 101 10.36 15.08 14.29
CA MET A 101 11.50 15.12 13.37
C MET A 101 11.09 14.89 11.92
N ALA A 102 10.26 13.88 11.66
CA ALA A 102 9.75 13.60 10.31
C ALA A 102 8.98 14.81 9.72
N TYR A 103 8.15 15.46 10.53
CA TYR A 103 7.42 16.65 10.13
C TYR A 103 8.36 17.84 9.85
N ASP A 104 9.33 18.09 10.74
CA ASP A 104 10.30 19.18 10.58
C ASP A 104 11.14 18.99 9.31
N CYS A 105 11.63 17.77 9.05
CA CYS A 105 12.35 17.42 7.82
C CYS A 105 11.49 17.63 6.56
N ALA A 106 10.19 17.31 6.63
CA ALA A 106 9.29 17.53 5.51
C ALA A 106 9.11 19.04 5.23
N ILE A 107 8.95 19.87 6.26
CA ILE A 107 8.87 21.33 6.10
C ILE A 107 10.15 21.91 5.51
N THR A 108 11.32 21.48 6.00
CA THR A 108 12.61 22.03 5.53
C THR A 108 12.89 21.68 4.08
N ASN A 109 12.44 20.52 3.61
CA ASN A 109 12.62 20.05 2.23
C ASN A 109 11.60 20.62 1.23
N ILE A 110 10.61 21.40 1.68
CA ILE A 110 9.61 22.06 0.82
C ILE A 110 10.07 23.48 0.38
N LYS A 111 11.28 23.92 0.77
CA LYS A 111 11.87 25.20 0.31
C LYS A 111 12.62 25.09 -1.01
#